data_AF-A0A4Y2EHA7-F1
#
_entry.id   AF-A0A4Y2EHA7-F1
#
_cell.length_a   1.000
_cell.length_b   1.000
_cell.length_c   1.000
_cell.angle_alpha   90.00
_cell.angle_beta   90.00
_cell.angle_gamma   90.00
#
_symmetry.space_group_name_H-M   'P 1'
#
loop_
_entity.id
_entity.type
_entity.pdbx_description
1 polymer ?
#
loop_
_entity_poly.entity_id
_entity_poly.type
_entity_poly.pdbx_seq_one_letter_code
_entity_poly.pdbx_strand_id
1 'polypeptide(L)'
;MTATNLDVMQPSFQENLEDMKTMSLLQILRQKEDTEAEVESLCNLMYQLNKAHLQFESAVEILIELNSTKKGMPAVIPLTSSMYVQGDICNVNKIILTLGNEYQMEVDKETAINHFIGKIQRVRRKIDVTQKMLAAKMLEREQLRKAAAEKYHEENQKGKMEPLPNISYRLKR
;
A
#
# COMPACT_ATOMS: atom_id res chain seq x y z
N MET A 1 20.05 6.48 7.46
CA MET A 1 19.02 5.91 8.36
C MET A 1 17.83 6.85 8.38
N THR A 2 16.89 6.69 7.45
CA THR A 2 15.63 7.46 7.42
C THR A 2 14.57 6.59 8.12
N ALA A 3 14.29 6.90 9.38
CA ALA A 3 13.16 6.31 10.10
C ALA A 3 11.88 6.63 9.33
N THR A 4 11.25 5.60 8.77
CA THR A 4 9.95 5.72 8.13
C THR A 4 8.93 6.06 9.21
N ASN A 5 8.38 7.28 9.14
CA ASN A 5 7.27 7.81 9.92
C ASN A 5 5.96 7.02 9.71
N LEU A 6 5.94 5.73 10.04
CA LEU A 6 4.73 4.90 10.00
C LEU A 6 4.23 4.48 11.38
N ASP A 7 5.04 4.64 12.44
CA ASP A 7 4.65 4.29 13.81
C ASP A 7 3.96 5.45 14.57
N VAL A 8 3.75 6.61 13.93
CA VAL A 8 3.20 7.82 14.60
C VAL A 8 1.77 8.16 14.18
N MET A 9 1.17 7.50 13.19
CA MET A 9 -0.27 7.69 12.91
C MET A 9 -1.11 6.77 13.79
N GLN A 10 -1.28 7.17 15.05
CA GLN A 10 -2.40 6.68 15.85
C GLN A 10 -3.71 7.06 15.13
N PRO A 11 -4.69 6.14 15.02
CA PRO A 11 -6.02 6.52 14.60
C PRO A 11 -6.67 7.30 15.75
N SER A 12 -6.62 8.63 15.68
CA SER A 12 -7.46 9.50 16.51
C SER A 12 -8.91 9.32 16.06
N PHE A 13 -9.57 8.31 16.63
CA PHE A 13 -10.95 7.95 16.33
C PHE A 13 -11.78 8.25 17.58
N GLN A 14 -12.15 9.52 17.81
CA GLN A 14 -13.23 9.83 18.77
C GLN A 14 -13.87 11.23 18.73
N GLU A 15 -13.42 12.21 17.94
CA GLU A 15 -14.14 13.49 17.76
C GLU A 15 -14.40 13.71 16.28
N ASN A 16 -15.66 13.64 15.82
CA ASN A 16 -16.01 14.08 14.46
C ASN A 16 -17.53 14.29 14.27
N LEU A 17 -18.38 13.52 14.98
CA LEU A 17 -19.84 13.58 14.76
C LEU A 17 -20.50 14.89 15.25
N GLU A 18 -20.00 15.49 16.31
CA GLU A 18 -20.51 16.78 16.82
C GLU A 18 -19.94 17.97 16.02
N ASP A 19 -18.67 17.88 15.60
CA ASP A 19 -18.03 18.92 14.78
C ASP A 19 -18.64 18.99 13.37
N MET A 20 -19.01 17.85 12.77
CA MET A 20 -19.62 17.84 11.42
C MET A 20 -20.97 18.56 11.35
N LYS A 21 -21.69 18.68 12.47
CA LYS A 21 -22.97 19.42 12.51
C LYS A 21 -22.77 20.93 12.55
N THR A 22 -21.64 21.43 13.05
CA THR A 22 -21.33 22.86 13.14
C THR A 22 -20.62 23.41 11.90
N MET A 23 -20.03 22.54 11.07
CA MET A 23 -19.38 22.91 9.81
C MET A 23 -20.36 23.41 8.74
N SER A 24 -19.85 24.29 7.86
CA SER A 24 -20.55 24.75 6.66
C SER A 24 -20.55 23.70 5.54
N LEU A 25 -21.53 23.76 4.64
CA LEU A 25 -21.63 22.83 3.51
C LEU A 25 -20.34 22.78 2.66
N LEU A 26 -19.72 23.93 2.41
CA LEU A 26 -18.49 24.03 1.63
C LEU A 26 -17.32 23.31 2.32
N GLN A 27 -17.21 23.40 3.64
CA GLN A 27 -16.17 22.68 4.41
C GLN A 27 -16.37 21.17 4.33
N ILE A 28 -17.62 20.70 4.44
CA ILE A 28 -17.96 19.27 4.34
C ILE A 28 -17.62 18.73 2.95
N LEU A 29 -17.92 19.48 1.88
CA LEU A 29 -17.60 19.07 0.51
C LEU A 29 -16.08 18.98 0.28
N ARG A 30 -15.30 19.94 0.79
CA ARG A 30 -13.85 19.89 0.71
C ARG A 30 -13.26 18.70 1.46
N GLN A 31 -13.69 18.49 2.71
CA GLN A 31 -13.22 17.36 3.52
C GLN A 31 -13.59 16.01 2.87
N LYS A 32 -14.75 15.94 2.21
CA LYS A 32 -15.15 14.77 1.43
C LYS A 32 -14.17 14.48 0.29
N GLU A 33 -13.82 15.49 -0.51
CA GLU A 33 -12.85 15.33 -1.62
C GLU A 33 -11.47 14.88 -1.10
N ASP A 34 -10.98 15.50 -0.02
CA ASP A 34 -9.73 15.12 0.62
C ASP A 34 -9.78 13.66 1.12
N THR A 35 -10.88 13.25 1.75
CA THR A 35 -11.07 11.87 2.23
C THR A 35 -11.17 10.87 1.08
N GLU A 36 -11.79 11.24 -0.05
CA GLU A 36 -11.85 10.39 -1.25
C GLU A 36 -10.45 10.14 -1.83
N ALA A 37 -9.62 11.19 -1.92
CA ALA A 37 -8.23 11.07 -2.36
C ALA A 37 -7.38 10.21 -1.40
N GLU A 38 -7.57 10.36 -0.09
CA GLU A 38 -6.90 9.54 0.91
C GLU A 38 -7.28 8.06 0.79
N VAL A 39 -8.56 7.75 0.60
CA VAL A 39 -9.04 6.36 0.40
C VAL A 39 -8.39 5.75 -0.84
N GLU A 40 -8.31 6.49 -1.95
CA GLU A 40 -7.64 6.01 -3.17
C GLU A 40 -6.14 5.73 -2.92
N SER A 41 -5.45 6.64 -2.24
CA SER A 41 -4.05 6.47 -1.86
C SER A 41 -3.83 5.23 -0.97
N LEU A 42 -4.69 5.01 0.01
CA LEU A 42 -4.64 3.83 0.89
C LEU A 42 -4.93 2.52 0.13
N CYS A 43 -5.85 2.52 -0.83
CA CYS A 43 -6.10 1.39 -1.71
C CYS A 43 -4.84 1.06 -2.56
N ASN A 44 -4.20 2.08 -3.13
CA ASN A 44 -2.96 1.91 -3.90
C ASN A 44 -1.81 1.37 -3.02
N LEU A 45 -1.67 1.88 -1.80
CA LEU A 45 -0.70 1.38 -0.83
C LEU A 45 -0.98 -0.09 -0.47
N MET A 46 -2.24 -0.45 -0.22
CA MET A 46 -2.66 -1.82 0.06
C MET A 46 -2.29 -2.77 -1.08
N TYR A 47 -2.52 -2.37 -2.33
CA TYR A 47 -2.13 -3.14 -3.50
C TYR A 47 -0.62 -3.36 -3.56
N GLN A 48 0.18 -2.31 -3.35
CA GLN A 48 1.64 -2.42 -3.35
C GLN A 48 2.16 -3.31 -2.22
N LEU A 49 1.59 -3.22 -1.02
CA LEU A 49 1.96 -4.06 0.11
C LEU A 49 1.66 -5.54 -0.16
N ASN A 50 0.49 -5.87 -0.72
CA ASN A 50 0.14 -7.24 -1.10
C ASN A 50 1.08 -7.78 -2.20
N LYS A 51 1.38 -6.96 -3.21
CA LYS A 51 2.34 -7.34 -4.25
C LYS A 51 3.72 -7.65 -3.66
N ALA A 52 4.21 -6.81 -2.75
CA ALA A 52 5.50 -7.02 -2.08
C ALA A 52 5.47 -8.28 -1.19
N HIS A 53 4.36 -8.54 -0.50
CA HIS A 53 4.18 -9.74 0.32
C HIS A 53 4.35 -11.01 -0.53
N LEU A 54 3.62 -11.11 -1.65
CA LEU A 54 3.69 -12.25 -2.57
C LEU A 54 5.08 -12.43 -3.18
N GLN A 55 5.75 -11.32 -3.54
CA GLN A 55 7.12 -11.37 -4.04
C GLN A 55 8.11 -11.93 -3.01
N PHE A 56 7.95 -11.60 -1.72
CA PHE A 56 8.79 -12.14 -0.68
C PHE A 56 8.47 -13.60 -0.35
N GLU A 57 7.21 -14.01 -0.41
CA GLU A 57 6.83 -15.43 -0.28
C GLU A 57 7.43 -16.27 -1.40
N SER A 58 7.27 -15.84 -2.65
CA SER A 58 7.88 -16.50 -3.80
C SER A 58 9.41 -16.58 -3.69
N ALA A 59 10.07 -15.54 -3.17
CA ALA A 59 11.51 -15.58 -2.93
C ALA A 59 11.90 -16.67 -1.89
N VAL A 60 11.10 -16.86 -0.84
CA VAL A 60 11.33 -17.93 0.15
C VAL A 60 11.12 -19.31 -0.50
N GLU A 61 10.07 -19.48 -1.28
CA GLU A 61 9.79 -20.72 -2.01
C GLU A 61 10.95 -21.10 -2.93
N ILE A 62 11.44 -20.17 -3.75
CA ILE A 62 12.60 -20.37 -4.63
C ILE A 62 13.84 -20.79 -3.82
N LEU A 63 14.10 -20.14 -2.68
CA LEU A 63 15.23 -20.49 -1.81
C LEU A 63 15.10 -21.90 -1.21
N ILE A 64 13.87 -22.35 -0.93
CA ILE A 64 13.60 -23.71 -0.45
C ILE A 64 13.75 -24.72 -1.60
N GLU A 65 13.28 -24.40 -2.80
CA GLU A 65 13.42 -25.26 -3.99
C GLU A 65 14.88 -25.50 -4.37
N LEU A 66 15.77 -24.53 -4.14
CA LEU A 66 17.21 -24.69 -4.33
C LEU A 66 17.82 -25.82 -3.48
N ASN A 67 17.14 -26.32 -2.43
CA ASN A 67 17.58 -27.54 -1.71
C ASN A 67 17.62 -28.78 -2.59
N SER A 68 16.77 -28.85 -3.62
CA SER A 68 16.75 -29.96 -4.58
C SER A 68 17.85 -29.83 -5.66
N THR A 69 18.47 -28.65 -5.76
CA THR A 69 19.49 -28.32 -6.75
C THR A 69 20.87 -28.75 -6.25
N LYS A 70 21.68 -29.32 -7.14
CA LYS A 70 23.04 -29.76 -6.83
C LYS A 70 24.07 -28.88 -7.53
N LYS A 71 25.26 -28.80 -6.95
CA LYS A 71 26.43 -28.19 -7.61
C LYS A 71 26.70 -28.90 -8.94
N GLY A 72 26.97 -28.13 -9.98
CA GLY A 72 27.22 -28.62 -11.34
C GLY A 72 25.96 -28.97 -12.12
N MET A 73 24.76 -28.65 -11.60
CA MET A 73 23.53 -28.77 -12.38
C MET A 73 23.50 -27.68 -13.46
N PRO A 74 23.18 -28.04 -14.71
CA PRO A 74 23.03 -27.06 -15.78
C PRO A 74 21.80 -26.18 -15.53
N ALA A 75 21.96 -24.88 -15.73
CA ALA A 75 20.94 -23.86 -15.60
C ALA A 75 20.94 -22.94 -16.81
N VAL A 76 19.78 -22.38 -17.10
CA VAL A 76 19.57 -21.47 -18.23
C VAL A 76 19.19 -20.12 -17.67
N ILE A 77 20.06 -19.13 -17.88
CA ILE A 77 19.93 -17.80 -17.28
C ILE A 77 19.52 -16.81 -18.39
N PRO A 78 18.44 -16.04 -18.20
CA PRO A 78 18.07 -14.99 -19.15
C PRO A 78 19.07 -13.82 -19.06
N LEU A 79 19.65 -13.42 -20.18
CA LEU A 79 20.42 -12.18 -20.29
C LEU A 79 19.53 -11.01 -20.70
N THR A 80 18.61 -11.27 -21.63
CA THR A 80 17.61 -10.32 -22.12
C THR A 80 16.27 -11.04 -22.29
N SER A 81 15.21 -10.32 -22.66
CA SER A 81 13.88 -10.90 -22.89
C SER A 81 13.82 -11.94 -24.01
N SER A 82 14.85 -12.04 -24.85
CA SER A 82 14.90 -12.96 -26.01
C SER A 82 16.17 -13.80 -26.08
N MET A 83 17.05 -13.72 -25.07
CA MET A 83 18.33 -14.45 -25.07
C MET A 83 18.57 -15.13 -23.73
N TYR A 84 18.95 -16.39 -23.82
CA TYR A 84 19.28 -17.23 -22.67
C TYR A 84 20.69 -17.80 -22.85
N VAL A 85 21.45 -17.87 -21.76
CA VAL A 85 22.77 -18.49 -21.73
C VAL A 85 22.74 -19.69 -20.79
N GLN A 86 23.34 -20.78 -21.25
CA GLN A 86 23.53 -21.99 -20.46
C GLN A 86 24.79 -21.85 -19.61
N GLY A 87 24.71 -22.27 -18.35
CA GLY A 87 25.85 -22.35 -17.43
C GLY A 87 25.56 -23.32 -16.28
N ASP A 88 26.57 -23.61 -15.47
CA ASP A 88 26.43 -24.57 -14.37
C ASP A 88 26.39 -23.86 -13.01
N ILE A 89 25.53 -24.34 -12.11
CA ILE A 89 25.41 -23.77 -10.77
C ILE A 89 26.63 -24.16 -9.93
N CYS A 90 27.46 -23.18 -9.59
CA CYS A 90 28.70 -23.39 -8.83
C CYS A 90 28.48 -23.53 -7.32
N ASN A 91 27.50 -22.80 -6.76
CA ASN A 91 27.23 -22.78 -5.32
C ASN A 91 25.73 -22.56 -5.07
N VAL A 92 25.11 -23.51 -4.37
CA VAL A 92 23.68 -23.49 -3.99
C VAL A 92 23.43 -22.96 -2.58
N ASN A 93 24.48 -22.81 -1.77
CA ASN A 93 24.37 -22.41 -0.36
C ASN A 93 24.65 -20.92 -0.12
N LYS A 94 25.28 -20.25 -1.08
CA LYS A 94 25.59 -18.83 -1.01
C LYS A 94 24.64 -18.04 -1.91
N ILE A 95 24.00 -17.03 -1.36
CA ILE A 95 23.00 -16.20 -2.00
C ILE A 95 23.43 -14.75 -1.91
N ILE A 96 23.32 -14.01 -3.01
CA ILE A 96 23.57 -12.57 -3.04
C ILE A 96 22.26 -11.85 -2.70
N LEU A 97 22.24 -11.17 -1.55
CA LEU A 97 21.13 -10.30 -1.15
C LEU A 97 21.41 -8.86 -1.50
N THR A 98 20.43 -8.19 -2.09
CA THR A 98 20.46 -6.73 -2.26
C THR A 98 19.85 -6.05 -1.05
N LEU A 99 20.60 -5.12 -0.43
CA LEU A 99 20.18 -4.34 0.74
C LEU A 99 19.58 -2.98 0.35
N GLY A 100 19.77 -2.54 -0.90
CA GLY A 100 19.37 -1.23 -1.42
C GLY A 100 20.58 -0.33 -1.67
N ASN A 101 20.40 0.78 -2.39
CA ASN A 101 21.46 1.75 -2.73
C ASN A 101 22.75 1.11 -3.28
N GLU A 102 22.61 0.15 -4.19
CA GLU A 102 23.71 -0.61 -4.81
C GLU A 102 24.51 -1.55 -3.88
N TYR A 103 24.15 -1.65 -2.60
CA TYR A 103 24.80 -2.58 -1.68
C TYR A 103 24.26 -4.00 -1.83
N GLN A 104 25.18 -4.94 -2.05
CA GLN A 104 24.93 -6.37 -2.09
C GLN A 104 25.80 -7.07 -1.06
N MET A 105 25.28 -8.14 -0.47
CA MET A 105 26.03 -9.00 0.44
C MET A 105 25.83 -10.46 0.07
N GLU A 106 26.91 -11.23 0.12
CA GLU A 106 26.84 -12.69 0.02
C GLU A 106 26.54 -13.26 1.40
N VAL A 107 25.46 -14.04 1.50
CA VAL A 107 25.02 -14.67 2.74
C VAL A 107 24.75 -16.14 2.54
N ASP A 108 24.67 -16.87 3.64
CA ASP A 108 24.17 -18.23 3.62
C ASP A 108 22.67 -18.26 3.33
N LYS A 109 22.23 -19.33 2.68
CA LYS A 109 20.83 -19.56 2.30
C LYS A 109 19.86 -19.44 3.49
N GLU A 110 20.23 -19.98 4.64
CA GLU A 110 19.40 -19.89 5.86
C GLU A 110 19.22 -18.43 6.31
N THR A 111 20.30 -17.64 6.30
CA THR A 111 20.24 -16.20 6.60
C THR A 111 19.35 -15.47 5.61
N ALA A 112 19.41 -15.81 4.32
CA ALA A 112 18.53 -15.25 3.29
C ALA A 112 17.05 -15.57 3.53
N ILE A 113 16.73 -16.82 3.86
CA ILE A 113 15.35 -17.24 4.22
C ILE A 113 14.86 -16.43 5.42
N ASN A 114 15.65 -16.36 6.50
CA ASN A 114 15.28 -15.60 7.69
C ASN A 114 15.07 -14.10 7.40
N HIS A 115 15.87 -13.52 6.50
CA HIS A 115 15.71 -12.13 6.06
C HIS A 115 14.36 -11.90 5.36
N PHE A 116 13.97 -12.77 4.42
CA PHE A 116 12.68 -12.65 3.73
C PHE A 116 11.50 -12.94 4.64
N ILE A 117 11.59 -13.92 5.56
CA ILE A 117 10.56 -14.16 6.58
C ILE A 117 10.35 -12.90 7.45
N GLY A 118 11.44 -12.25 7.89
CA GLY A 118 11.36 -11.00 8.63
C GLY A 118 10.71 -9.86 7.82
N LYS A 119 10.95 -9.79 6.50
CA LYS A 119 10.27 -8.85 5.60
C LYS A 119 8.79 -9.16 5.46
N ILE A 120 8.41 -10.43 5.29
CA ILE A 120 7.02 -10.88 5.23
C ILE A 120 6.26 -10.46 6.49
N GLN A 121 6.80 -10.75 7.67
CA GLN A 121 6.17 -10.35 8.94
C GLN A 121 6.02 -8.82 9.06
N ARG A 122 7.02 -8.05 8.61
CA ARG A 122 6.95 -6.59 8.62
C ARG A 122 5.88 -6.07 7.66
N VAL A 123 5.79 -6.61 6.45
CA VAL A 123 4.77 -6.25 5.46
C VAL A 123 3.37 -6.63 5.94
N ARG A 124 3.21 -7.82 6.53
CA ARG A 124 1.93 -8.28 7.09
C ARG A 124 1.40 -7.32 8.16
N ARG A 125 2.25 -6.90 9.10
CA ARG A 125 1.86 -5.87 10.09
C ARG A 125 1.43 -4.57 9.43
N LYS A 126 2.13 -4.13 8.37
CA LYS A 126 1.73 -2.94 7.61
C LYS A 126 0.40 -3.11 6.89
N ILE A 127 0.13 -4.29 6.32
CA ILE A 127 -1.16 -4.63 5.71
C ILE A 127 -2.27 -4.51 6.76
N ASP A 128 -2.10 -5.14 7.93
CA ASP A 128 -3.10 -5.11 9.00
C ASP A 128 -3.43 -3.68 9.46
N VAL A 129 -2.39 -2.85 9.64
CA VAL A 129 -2.56 -1.43 10.02
C VAL A 129 -3.25 -0.64 8.91
N THR A 130 -2.81 -0.81 7.66
CA THR A 130 -3.38 -0.10 6.50
C THR A 130 -4.84 -0.51 6.28
N GLN A 131 -5.19 -1.77 6.52
CA GLN A 131 -6.55 -2.28 6.37
C GLN A 131 -7.49 -1.65 7.40
N LYS A 132 -7.05 -1.54 8.65
CA LYS A 132 -7.80 -0.83 9.71
C LYS A 132 -7.99 0.65 9.37
N MET A 133 -6.93 1.31 8.91
CA MET A 133 -6.98 2.71 8.49
C MET A 133 -7.93 2.93 7.32
N LEU A 134 -7.87 2.06 6.31
CA LEU A 134 -8.77 2.10 5.14
C LEU A 134 -10.22 1.91 5.56
N ALA A 135 -10.52 0.93 6.43
CA ALA A 135 -11.87 0.70 6.93
C ALA A 135 -12.42 1.93 7.70
N ALA A 136 -11.59 2.53 8.56
CA ALA A 136 -11.96 3.75 9.29
C ALA A 136 -12.23 4.93 8.33
N LYS A 137 -11.37 5.12 7.33
CA LYS A 137 -11.53 6.19 6.32
C LYS A 137 -12.72 5.99 5.41
N MET A 138 -13.05 4.74 5.06
CA MET A 138 -14.27 4.44 4.30
C MET A 138 -15.53 4.74 5.11
N LEU A 139 -15.51 4.49 6.44
CA LEU A 139 -16.60 4.86 7.33
C LEU A 139 -16.73 6.39 7.47
N GLU A 140 -15.62 7.11 7.66
CA GLU A 140 -15.58 8.57 7.70
C GLU A 140 -16.17 9.18 6.41
N ARG A 141 -15.77 8.66 5.24
CA ARG A 141 -16.31 9.08 3.95
C ARG A 141 -17.83 8.92 3.87
N GLU A 142 -18.37 7.82 4.39
CA GLU A 142 -19.82 7.56 4.40
C GLU A 142 -20.56 8.51 5.35
N GLN A 143 -19.97 8.82 6.51
CA GLN A 143 -20.52 9.82 7.43
C GLN A 143 -20.55 11.22 6.81
N LEU A 144 -19.45 11.64 6.17
CA LEU A 144 -19.38 12.90 5.44
C LEU A 144 -20.41 12.98 4.32
N ARG A 145 -20.61 11.88 3.57
CA ARG A 145 -21.60 11.81 2.50
C ARG A 145 -23.03 12.00 3.04
N LYS A 146 -23.37 11.39 4.18
CA LYS A 146 -24.68 11.56 4.82
C LYS A 146 -24.87 12.98 5.35
N ALA A 147 -23.87 13.52 6.06
CA ALA A 147 -23.92 14.90 6.58
C ALA A 147 -24.05 15.95 5.46
N ALA A 148 -23.34 15.78 4.34
CA ALA A 148 -23.46 16.64 3.17
C ALA A 148 -24.88 16.61 2.59
N ALA A 149 -25.49 15.42 2.49
CA ALA A 149 -26.85 15.26 1.99
C ALA A 149 -27.88 15.93 2.92
N GLU A 150 -27.77 15.74 4.24
CA GLU A 150 -28.65 16.36 5.23
C GLU A 150 -28.57 17.90 5.17
N LYS A 151 -27.36 18.47 5.18
CA LYS A 151 -27.14 19.92 5.08
C LYS A 151 -27.68 20.50 3.77
N TYR A 152 -27.53 19.78 2.66
CA TYR A 152 -28.07 20.20 1.38
C TYR A 152 -29.61 20.27 1.40
N HIS A 153 -30.29 19.33 2.06
CA HIS A 153 -31.75 19.37 2.22
C HIS A 153 -32.21 20.50 3.16
N GLU A 154 -31.46 20.77 4.23
CA GLU A 154 -31.74 21.88 5.16
C GLU A 154 -31.62 23.26 4.48
N GLU A 155 -30.60 23.47 3.65
CA GLU A 155 -30.40 24.73 2.92
C GLU A 155 -31.46 24.93 1.83
N ASN A 156 -31.87 23.87 1.13
CA ASN A 156 -32.95 23.90 0.14
C ASN A 156 -34.31 24.24 0.76
N GLN A 157 -34.60 23.75 1.97
CA GLN A 157 -35.84 24.09 2.68
C GLN A 157 -35.83 25.54 3.24
N LYS A 158 -34.65 26.14 3.43
CA LYS A 158 -34.47 27.51 3.95
C LYS A 158 -34.40 28.59 2.85
N GLY A 159 -34.55 28.23 1.57
CA GLY A 159 -34.72 29.20 0.47
C GLY A 159 -33.51 30.10 0.18
N LYS A 160 -32.30 29.75 0.64
CA LYS A 160 -31.06 30.46 0.29
C LYS A 160 -30.27 29.63 -0.73
N MET A 161 -30.33 29.98 -2.01
CA MET A 161 -29.42 29.44 -3.01
C MET A 161 -28.62 30.58 -3.66
N GLU A 162 -27.30 30.52 -3.55
CA GLU A 162 -26.46 30.78 -4.71
C GLU A 162 -26.24 29.44 -5.43
N PRO A 163 -26.25 29.42 -6.78
CA PRO A 163 -26.10 28.20 -7.55
C PRO A 163 -24.70 27.60 -7.36
N LEU A 164 -24.65 26.25 -7.32
CA LEU A 164 -23.40 25.49 -7.25
C LEU A 164 -22.42 25.95 -8.35
N PRO A 165 -21.15 26.26 -8.03
CA PRO A 165 -20.16 26.58 -9.05
C PRO A 165 -20.00 25.36 -9.96
N ASN A 166 -20.14 25.61 -11.26
CA ASN A 166 -20.11 24.60 -12.31
C ASN A 166 -18.68 24.05 -12.46
N ILE A 167 -18.30 23.07 -11.64
CA ILE A 167 -17.06 22.34 -11.81
C ILE A 167 -17.31 21.29 -12.90
N SER A 168 -17.13 21.71 -14.15
CA SER A 168 -17.09 20.79 -15.28
C SER A 168 -15.99 19.75 -15.03
N TYR A 169 -16.37 18.50 -14.80
CA TYR A 169 -15.42 17.39 -14.84
C TYR A 169 -14.86 17.31 -16.25
N ARG A 170 -13.69 17.91 -16.45
CA ARG A 170 -12.90 17.78 -17.67
C ARG A 170 -12.33 16.37 -17.67
N LEU A 171 -13.11 15.43 -18.22
CA LEU A 171 -12.62 14.13 -18.70
C LEU A 171 -11.42 14.40 -19.60
N LYS A 172 -10.21 14.28 -19.05
CA LYS A 172 -8.99 14.20 -19.86
C LYS A 172 -8.99 12.81 -20.50
N ARG A 173 -9.19 12.81 -21.81
CA ARG A 173 -8.79 11.70 -22.69
C ARG A 173 -7.28 11.49 -22.62
#